data_AF-A0A1G3AGI9-F1
#
_entry.id   AF-A0A1G3AGI9-F1
#
_cell.length_a   1.000
_cell.length_b   1.000
_cell.length_c   1.000
_cell.angle_alpha   90.00
_cell.angle_beta   90.00
_cell.angle_gamma   90.00
#
_symmetry.space_group_name_H-M   'P 1'
#
loop_
_entity.id
_entity.type
_entity.pdbx_description
1 polymer ?
#
loop_
_entity_poly.entity_id
_entity_poly.type
_entity_poly.pdbx_seq_one_letter_code
_entity_poly.pdbx_strand_id
1 'polypeptide(L)'
;MVLGPSDDGRPVRLGRWDFSSDQVESYWQSSGQGTGIHLELPWPGTARAAGRHQLWARLITPDGQKLLTSLDLDMGPSGRNQQVRNRAQQGGRATARSTAKRRGSSGWTRRPSLPATEPPRSGTAPLRPARVATRPQPSPPEAPPTHSRPEWQPFR
;
A
#
# COMPACT_ATOMS: atom_id res chain seq x y z
N MET A 1 -9.74 -9.83 -1.64
CA MET A 1 -10.98 -10.61 -1.80
C MET A 1 -11.84 -10.41 -0.59
N VAL A 2 -13.15 -10.22 -0.75
CA VAL A 2 -14.10 -10.13 0.37
C VAL A 2 -15.06 -11.30 0.30
N LEU A 3 -15.28 -11.93 1.45
CA LEU A 3 -16.32 -12.93 1.69
C LEU A 3 -17.43 -12.30 2.54
N GLY A 4 -18.67 -12.66 2.28
CA GLY A 4 -19.84 -12.23 3.03
C GLY A 4 -20.71 -13.39 3.48
N PRO A 5 -21.73 -13.10 4.30
CA PRO A 5 -22.71 -14.09 4.71
C PRO A 5 -23.58 -14.51 3.51
N SER A 6 -24.13 -15.71 3.61
CA SER A 6 -25.09 -16.28 2.66
C SER A 6 -26.26 -16.87 3.43
N ASP A 7 -27.41 -17.01 2.77
CA ASP A 7 -28.64 -17.54 3.37
C ASP A 7 -28.48 -19.01 3.81
N ASP A 8 -27.59 -19.76 3.16
CA ASP A 8 -27.24 -21.15 3.51
C ASP A 8 -26.13 -21.26 4.58
N GLY A 9 -25.71 -20.13 5.16
CA GLY A 9 -24.67 -20.05 6.19
C GLY A 9 -23.25 -20.30 5.69
N ARG A 10 -23.05 -20.53 4.38
CA ARG A 10 -21.71 -20.68 3.79
C ARG A 10 -21.18 -19.31 3.38
N PRO A 11 -19.91 -18.97 3.67
CA PRO A 11 -19.37 -17.70 3.22
C PRO A 11 -19.34 -17.64 1.69
N VAL A 12 -19.99 -16.63 1.11
CA VAL A 12 -20.01 -16.40 -0.34
C VAL A 12 -18.98 -15.35 -0.70
N ARG A 13 -18.29 -15.56 -1.82
CA ARG A 13 -17.34 -14.59 -2.36
C ARG A 13 -18.08 -13.41 -2.95
N LEU A 14 -17.91 -12.24 -2.35
CA LEU A 14 -18.55 -11.02 -2.82
C LEU A 14 -17.74 -10.38 -3.94
N GLY A 15 -16.42 -10.28 -3.77
CA GLY A 15 -15.57 -9.62 -4.75
C GLY A 15 -14.10 -9.94 -4.64
N ARG A 16 -13.41 -9.74 -5.77
CA ARG A 16 -11.97 -9.83 -5.88
C ARG A 16 -11.47 -8.57 -6.60
N TRP A 17 -10.40 -8.01 -6.05
CA TRP A 17 -9.65 -6.92 -6.64
C TRP A 17 -8.21 -7.37 -6.71
N ASP A 18 -7.59 -7.13 -7.85
CA ASP A 18 -6.18 -7.37 -8.08
C ASP A 18 -5.57 -6.01 -8.47
N PHE A 19 -4.40 -5.71 -7.89
CA PHE A 19 -3.67 -4.48 -8.14
C PHE A 19 -2.28 -4.84 -8.66
N SER A 20 -1.84 -4.16 -9.71
CA SER A 20 -0.46 -4.25 -10.19
C SER A 20 0.51 -3.53 -9.24
N SER A 21 1.81 -3.82 -9.35
CA SER A 21 2.86 -3.09 -8.62
C SER A 21 2.76 -1.59 -8.85
N ASP A 22 2.56 -1.17 -10.10
CA ASP A 22 2.58 0.22 -10.52
C ASP A 22 1.36 0.96 -9.96
N GLN A 23 0.20 0.30 -9.91
CA GLN A 23 -0.99 0.83 -9.23
C GLN A 23 -0.77 0.97 -7.73
N VAL A 24 -0.21 -0.05 -7.07
CA VAL A 24 0.04 -0.02 -5.62
C VAL A 24 1.02 1.11 -5.26
N GLU A 25 2.06 1.31 -6.05
CA GLU A 25 3.02 2.41 -5.88
C GLU A 25 2.32 3.77 -5.97
N SER A 26 1.37 3.94 -6.90
CA SER A 26 0.60 5.18 -7.02
C SER A 26 -0.34 5.45 -5.83
N TYR A 27 -0.72 4.42 -5.06
CA TYR A 27 -1.53 4.54 -3.85
C TYR A 27 -0.70 4.65 -2.57
N TRP A 28 0.63 4.63 -2.69
CA TRP A 28 1.53 4.76 -1.56
C TRP A 28 1.50 6.19 -1.01
N GLN A 29 1.18 6.33 0.27
CA GLN A 29 1.09 7.63 0.93
C GLN A 29 1.98 7.64 2.17
N SER A 30 2.79 8.70 2.28
CA SER A 30 3.54 9.03 3.48
C SER A 30 2.80 10.15 4.22
N SER A 31 2.32 9.87 5.43
CA SER A 31 1.67 10.85 6.29
C SER A 31 2.47 11.04 7.57
N GLY A 32 2.20 12.12 8.33
CA GLY A 32 2.84 12.34 9.63
C GLY A 32 2.58 11.24 10.68
N GLN A 33 1.61 10.34 10.42
CA GLN A 33 1.25 9.22 11.29
C GLN A 33 1.85 7.88 10.83
N GLY A 34 2.61 7.88 9.74
CA GLY A 34 3.25 6.71 9.17
C GLY A 34 3.07 6.61 7.65
N THR A 35 3.64 5.54 7.11
CA THR A 35 3.61 5.24 5.69
C THR A 35 2.73 4.03 5.43
N GLY A 36 1.87 4.10 4.41
CA GLY A 36 0.97 3.01 4.08
C GLY A 36 0.35 3.14 2.69
N ILE A 37 -0.47 2.16 2.36
CA ILE A 37 -1.23 2.12 1.11
C ILE A 37 -2.70 2.28 1.47
N HIS A 38 -3.38 3.20 0.79
CA HIS A 38 -4.83 3.31 0.87
C HIS A 38 -5.46 2.74 -0.39
N LEU A 39 -6.23 1.66 -0.25
CA LEU A 39 -6.92 1.01 -1.35
C LEU A 39 -8.43 1.15 -1.19
N GLU A 40 -9.10 1.61 -2.24
CA GLU A 40 -10.55 1.61 -2.32
C GLU A 40 -11.05 0.34 -2.97
N LEU A 41 -11.91 -0.40 -2.25
CA LEU A 41 -12.50 -1.65 -2.70
C LEU A 41 -14.00 -1.41 -2.93
N PRO A 42 -14.43 -1.04 -4.15
CA PRO A 42 -15.84 -0.74 -4.42
C PRO A 42 -16.69 -1.96 -4.14
N TRP A 43 -17.74 -1.81 -3.33
CA TRP A 43 -18.61 -2.93 -2.99
C TRP A 43 -19.37 -3.42 -4.24
N PRO A 44 -19.42 -4.73 -4.51
CA PRO A 44 -20.19 -5.24 -5.63
C PRO A 44 -21.68 -5.30 -5.33
N GLY A 45 -22.49 -4.87 -6.30
CA GLY A 45 -23.96 -4.87 -6.18
C GLY A 45 -24.53 -3.67 -5.42
N THR A 46 -25.85 -3.69 -5.23
CA THR A 46 -26.66 -2.54 -4.76
C THR A 46 -26.80 -2.46 -3.23
N ALA A 47 -26.61 -3.56 -2.50
CA ALA A 47 -26.77 -3.58 -1.05
C ALA A 47 -25.64 -4.33 -0.34
N ARG A 48 -25.13 -3.72 0.73
CA ARG A 48 -24.28 -4.43 1.70
C ARG A 48 -25.20 -5.26 2.59
N ALA A 49 -25.06 -6.57 2.54
CA ALA A 49 -25.68 -7.42 3.54
C ALA A 49 -25.14 -7.03 4.93
N ALA A 50 -26.01 -6.95 5.93
CA ALA A 50 -25.56 -6.79 7.30
C ALA A 50 -24.88 -8.08 7.80
N GLY A 51 -24.00 -7.96 8.78
CA GLY A 51 -23.37 -9.08 9.46
C GLY A 51 -21.87 -9.21 9.21
N ARG A 52 -21.34 -10.40 9.51
CA ARG A 52 -19.90 -10.66 9.51
C ARG A 52 -19.39 -10.96 8.11
N HIS A 53 -18.37 -10.20 7.73
CA HIS A 53 -17.65 -10.31 6.49
C HIS A 53 -16.17 -10.59 6.78
N GLN A 54 -15.47 -11.09 5.78
CA GLN A 54 -14.05 -11.36 5.89
C GLN A 54 -13.30 -10.83 4.67
N LEU A 55 -12.40 -9.88 4.91
CA LEU A 55 -11.48 -9.37 3.91
C LEU A 55 -10.20 -10.21 3.95
N TRP A 56 -9.83 -10.79 2.81
CA TRP A 56 -8.56 -11.46 2.59
C TRP A 56 -7.69 -10.62 1.66
N ALA A 57 -6.45 -10.36 2.07
CA ALA A 57 -5.45 -9.68 1.27
C ALA A 57 -4.25 -10.61 1.04
N ARG A 58 -3.80 -10.68 -0.22
CA ARG A 58 -2.62 -11.43 -0.63
C ARG A 58 -1.65 -10.48 -1.29
N LEU A 59 -0.45 -10.38 -0.73
CA LEU A 59 0.67 -9.66 -1.31
C LEU A 59 1.62 -10.68 -1.95
N ILE A 60 2.11 -10.35 -3.15
CA ILE A 60 3.17 -11.08 -3.82
C ILE A 60 4.36 -10.12 -3.88
N THR A 61 5.47 -10.50 -3.25
CA THR A 61 6.70 -9.72 -3.25
C THR A 61 7.49 -9.93 -4.55
N PRO A 62 8.46 -9.07 -4.89
CA PRO A 62 9.24 -9.20 -6.12
C PRO A 62 10.02 -10.51 -6.25
N ASP A 63 10.40 -11.14 -5.13
CA ASP A 63 11.03 -12.46 -5.07
C ASP A 63 10.04 -13.63 -5.19
N GLY A 64 8.75 -13.34 -5.42
CA GLY A 64 7.68 -14.33 -5.59
C GLY A 64 7.12 -14.89 -4.28
N GLN A 65 7.57 -14.43 -3.11
CA GLN A 65 6.98 -14.84 -1.84
C GLN A 65 5.54 -14.32 -1.73
N LYS A 66 4.72 -15.06 -0.98
CA LYS A 66 3.29 -14.79 -0.82
C LYS A 66 2.99 -14.54 0.65
N LEU A 67 2.50 -13.34 0.96
CA LEU A 67 2.01 -13.00 2.28
C LEU A 67 0.48 -12.95 2.22
N LEU A 68 -0.17 -13.69 3.11
CA LEU A 68 -1.63 -13.75 3.21
C LEU A 68 -2.07 -13.22 4.57
N THR A 69 -3.06 -12.33 4.58
CA THR A 69 -3.68 -11.82 5.80
C THR A 69 -5.20 -11.74 5.65
N SER A 70 -5.89 -11.76 6.77
CA SER A 70 -7.35 -11.66 6.84
C SER A 70 -7.78 -10.65 7.91
N LEU A 71 -8.86 -9.94 7.65
CA LEU A 71 -9.52 -9.02 8.57
C LEU A 71 -11.01 -9.36 8.62
N ASP A 72 -11.51 -9.59 9.83
CA ASP A 72 -12.95 -9.73 10.06
C ASP A 72 -13.59 -8.33 10.11
N LEU A 73 -14.68 -8.16 9.39
CA LEU A 73 -15.44 -6.93 9.30
C LEU A 73 -16.84 -7.21 9.82
N ASP A 74 -17.29 -6.46 10.83
CA ASP A 74 -18.69 -6.49 11.25
C ASP A 74 -19.40 -5.27 10.68
N MET A 75 -20.34 -5.53 9.77
CA MET A 75 -21.11 -4.49 9.09
C MET A 75 -22.50 -4.41 9.70
N GLY A 76 -22.71 -3.39 10.53
CA GLY A 76 -24.04 -3.08 11.04
C GLY A 76 -24.97 -2.56 9.94
N PRO A 77 -26.31 -2.56 10.17
CA PRO A 77 -27.30 -2.08 9.20
C PRO A 77 -27.12 -0.59 8.83
N SER A 78 -26.39 0.18 9.64
CA SER A 78 -26.07 1.59 9.42
C SER A 78 -24.74 1.83 8.67
N GLY A 79 -24.02 0.78 8.25
CA GLY A 79 -22.77 0.90 7.52
C GLY A 79 -21.57 1.43 8.33
N ARG A 80 -21.71 1.63 9.66
CA ARG A 80 -20.58 1.91 10.56
C ARG A 80 -19.78 0.62 10.76
N ASN A 81 -18.63 0.52 10.09
CA ASN A 81 -17.68 -0.57 10.31
C ASN A 81 -17.15 -0.51 11.75
N GLN A 82 -17.47 -1.52 12.56
CA GLN A 82 -16.70 -1.78 13.78
C GLN A 82 -15.49 -2.63 13.38
N GLN A 83 -14.32 -2.00 13.37
CA GLN A 83 -13.07 -2.70 13.10
C GLN A 83 -12.78 -3.64 14.27
N VAL A 84 -13.11 -4.92 14.12
CA VAL A 84 -12.76 -5.95 15.11
C VAL A 84 -11.25 -6.13 15.04
N ARG A 85 -10.52 -5.59 16.03
CA ARG A 85 -9.07 -5.77 16.16
C ARG A 85 -8.76 -7.27 16.27
N ASN A 86 -8.21 -7.88 15.22
CA ASN A 86 -7.72 -9.26 15.31
C ASN A 86 -6.30 -9.43 14.72
N ARG A 87 -5.38 -9.62 15.68
CA ARG A 87 -4.40 -10.72 15.77
C ARG A 87 -3.67 -11.12 14.48
N ALA A 88 -2.69 -10.31 14.11
CA ALA A 88 -1.63 -10.76 13.21
C ALA A 88 -0.86 -11.95 13.83
N GLN A 89 -0.83 -13.07 13.08
CA GLN A 89 0.19 -14.12 13.04
C GLN A 89 0.27 -15.15 14.21
N GLN A 90 -0.50 -16.24 14.09
CA GLN A 90 -0.01 -17.59 14.39
C GLN A 90 0.15 -18.32 13.05
N GLY A 91 1.32 -18.21 12.44
CA GLY A 91 1.60 -18.80 11.14
C GLY A 91 3.09 -18.86 10.87
N GLY A 92 3.81 -19.60 11.72
CA GLY A 92 5.26 -19.77 11.62
C GLY A 92 5.83 -20.71 12.69
N ARG A 93 5.22 -21.90 12.88
CA ARG A 93 5.86 -22.99 13.65
C ARG A 93 6.20 -24.13 12.69
N ALA A 94 7.21 -23.87 11.86
CA ALA A 94 7.99 -24.95 11.26
C ALA A 94 8.74 -25.68 12.38
N THR A 95 8.68 -27.00 12.34
CA THR A 95 9.48 -27.92 13.15
C THR A 95 10.96 -27.64 12.99
N ALA A 96 11.60 -27.06 14.02
CA ALA A 96 13.04 -27.06 14.16
C ALA A 96 13.41 -27.41 15.62
N ARG A 97 13.71 -28.69 15.82
CA ARG A 97 14.42 -29.18 16.99
C ARG A 97 15.88 -28.71 16.82
N SER A 98 16.26 -27.67 17.53
CA SER A 98 17.66 -27.23 17.61
C SER A 98 17.98 -26.70 19.00
N THR A 99 18.52 -27.59 19.81
CA THR A 99 19.36 -27.30 20.97
C THR A 99 20.56 -26.44 20.54
N ALA A 100 20.66 -25.19 20.97
CA ALA A 100 21.95 -24.54 21.22
C ALA A 100 21.79 -23.16 21.89
N LYS A 101 22.10 -23.19 23.19
CA LYS A 101 22.67 -22.16 24.05
C LYS A 101 23.66 -21.21 23.32
N ARG A 102 23.56 -19.90 23.61
CA ARG A 102 24.60 -18.81 23.72
C ARG A 102 24.00 -17.49 23.21
N ARG A 103 23.60 -16.54 24.06
CA ARG A 103 24.44 -15.55 24.77
C ARG A 103 25.45 -14.88 23.81
N GLY A 104 25.07 -13.71 23.31
CA GLY A 104 25.89 -12.89 22.40
C GLY A 104 25.25 -11.54 22.15
N SER A 105 25.41 -10.63 23.10
CA SER A 105 25.21 -9.20 22.94
C SER A 105 26.07 -8.65 21.79
N SER A 106 25.43 -8.08 20.78
CA SER A 106 26.04 -7.17 19.79
C SER A 106 24.96 -6.12 19.49
N GLY A 107 25.11 -4.87 19.93
CA GLY A 107 26.18 -3.97 19.52
C GLY A 107 25.69 -3.19 18.30
N TRP A 108 24.64 -2.38 18.49
CA TRP A 108 24.17 -1.43 17.47
C TRP A 108 25.21 -0.31 17.38
N THR A 109 26.23 -0.52 16.56
CA THR A 109 27.30 0.46 16.36
C THR A 109 26.83 1.52 15.37
N ARG A 110 27.03 2.76 15.82
CA ARG A 110 26.74 4.05 15.17
C ARG A 110 27.23 4.11 13.72
N ARG A 111 26.38 4.66 12.85
CA ARG A 111 26.80 5.20 11.54
C ARG A 111 27.83 6.32 11.74
N PRO A 112 28.95 6.35 10.99
CA PRO A 112 29.82 7.50 10.93
C PRO A 112 29.17 8.64 10.13
N SER A 113 29.27 9.85 10.67
CA SER A 113 28.87 11.11 10.05
C SER A 113 29.78 11.44 8.86
N LEU A 114 29.19 11.71 7.70
CA LEU A 114 29.93 12.25 6.55
C LEU A 114 30.26 13.73 6.79
N PRO A 115 31.47 14.21 6.45
CA PRO A 115 31.80 15.63 6.51
C PRO A 115 31.09 16.43 5.41
N ALA A 116 30.58 17.60 5.80
CA ALA A 116 30.00 18.60 4.91
C ALA A 116 31.06 19.10 3.92
N THR A 117 30.79 18.94 2.62
CA THR A 117 31.57 19.57 1.56
C THR A 117 30.90 20.91 1.25
N GLU A 118 31.53 22.00 1.68
CA GLU A 118 31.19 23.37 1.27
C GLU A 118 31.40 23.54 -0.24
N PRO A 119 30.47 24.17 -0.98
CA PRO A 119 30.74 24.62 -2.33
C PRO A 119 31.53 25.94 -2.33
N PRO A 120 32.54 26.12 -3.20
CA PRO A 120 33.25 27.38 -3.34
C PRO A 120 32.43 28.47 -4.03
N ARG A 121 32.84 29.70 -3.71
CA ARG A 121 32.22 31.00 -3.94
C ARG A 121 32.22 31.46 -5.41
N SER A 122 31.18 32.23 -5.70
CA SER A 122 31.04 33.34 -6.66
C SER A 122 32.17 33.60 -7.66
N GLY A 123 31.89 33.31 -8.92
CA GLY A 123 32.53 33.93 -10.08
C GLY A 123 31.56 34.88 -10.78
N THR A 124 31.84 36.18 -10.70
CA THR A 124 31.16 37.24 -11.46
C THR A 124 31.63 37.20 -12.92
N ALA A 125 30.70 37.12 -13.87
CA ALA A 125 30.98 37.26 -15.30
C ALA A 125 29.99 38.24 -15.97
N PRO A 126 30.42 38.99 -17.01
CA PRO A 126 29.81 40.25 -17.40
C PRO A 126 28.55 40.15 -18.28
N LEU A 127 27.80 41.25 -18.25
CA LEU A 127 26.58 41.54 -19.00
C LEU A 127 26.75 41.35 -20.52
N ARG A 128 25.87 40.53 -21.10
CA ARG A 128 25.68 40.36 -22.54
C ARG A 128 24.37 41.05 -22.97
N PRO A 129 24.32 41.73 -24.13
CA PRO A 129 23.12 42.42 -24.58
C PRO A 129 22.03 41.45 -25.05
N ALA A 130 20.78 41.84 -24.77
CA ALA A 130 19.57 41.10 -25.02
C ALA A 130 19.35 40.78 -26.50
N ARG A 131 19.23 39.49 -26.81
CA ARG A 131 18.55 39.01 -28.02
C ARG A 131 17.12 38.65 -27.62
N VAL A 132 16.15 39.31 -28.23
CA VAL A 132 14.73 38.99 -28.16
C VAL A 132 14.55 37.61 -28.81
N ALA A 133 14.49 36.58 -27.99
CA ALA A 133 14.11 35.24 -28.41
C ALA A 133 12.61 35.08 -28.17
N THR A 134 11.88 34.79 -29.25
CA THR A 134 10.48 34.36 -29.25
C THR A 134 10.31 33.24 -28.23
N ARG A 135 9.56 33.51 -27.17
CA ARG A 135 9.32 32.58 -26.07
C ARG A 135 8.48 31.41 -26.61
N PRO A 136 8.97 30.16 -26.61
CA PRO A 136 8.10 29.03 -26.90
C PRO A 136 7.00 28.99 -25.83
N GLN A 137 5.76 28.93 -26.30
CA GLN A 137 4.56 28.82 -25.50
C GLN A 137 4.72 27.62 -24.54
N PRO A 138 4.48 27.77 -23.23
CA PRO A 138 4.49 26.63 -22.31
C PRO A 138 3.39 25.67 -22.73
N SER A 139 3.75 24.41 -22.95
CA SER A 139 2.79 23.33 -23.18
C SER A 139 1.74 23.33 -22.05
N PRO A 140 0.46 23.07 -22.37
CA PRO A 140 -0.57 22.93 -21.35
C PRO A 140 -0.16 21.86 -20.33
N PRO A 141 -0.50 22.02 -19.03
CA PRO A 141 -0.20 21.04 -18.02
C PRO A 141 -0.77 19.68 -18.45
N GLU A 142 0.10 18.68 -18.49
CA GLU A 142 -0.24 17.29 -18.74
C GLU A 142 -1.38 16.90 -17.79
N ALA A 143 -2.49 16.43 -18.34
CA ALA A 143 -3.64 16.03 -17.54
C ALA A 143 -3.18 14.98 -16.50
N PRO A 144 -3.63 15.07 -15.24
CA PRO A 144 -3.27 14.09 -14.24
C PRO A 144 -3.61 12.69 -14.77
N PRO A 145 -2.75 11.69 -14.56
CA PRO A 145 -3.04 10.33 -14.99
C PRO A 145 -4.40 9.94 -14.41
N THR A 146 -5.35 9.67 -15.29
CA THR A 146 -6.63 9.10 -14.89
C THR A 146 -6.32 7.72 -14.34
N HIS A 147 -6.21 7.61 -13.02
CA HIS A 147 -6.09 6.34 -12.31
C HIS A 147 -7.34 5.54 -12.63
N SER A 148 -7.26 4.67 -13.63
CA SER A 148 -8.32 3.74 -13.98
C SER A 148 -8.71 2.97 -12.73
N ARG A 149 -9.95 3.17 -12.28
CA ARG A 149 -10.51 2.47 -11.13
C ARG A 149 -10.32 0.96 -11.36
N PRO A 150 -9.87 0.19 -10.34
CA PRO A 150 -9.66 -1.25 -10.50
C PRO A 150 -10.94 -1.89 -11.05
N GLU A 151 -10.79 -2.63 -12.15
CA GLU A 151 -11.91 -3.30 -12.80
C GLU A 151 -12.42 -4.41 -11.88
N TRP A 152 -13.67 -4.32 -11.49
CA TRP A 152 -14.32 -5.40 -10.76
C TRP A 152 -14.55 -6.56 -11.73
N GLN A 153 -14.07 -7.75 -11.37
CA GLN A 153 -14.33 -8.96 -12.14
C GLN A 153 -15.48 -9.77 -11.49
N PRO A 154 -16.62 -9.96 -12.19
CA PRO A 154 -17.65 -10.90 -11.75
C PRO A 154 -17.07 -12.31 -11.71
N PHE A 155 -17.55 -13.11 -10.77
CA PHE A 155 -17.31 -14.55 -10.84
C PHE A 155 -18.21 -15.17 -11.91
N ARG A 156 -17.63 -15.96 -12.81
CA ARG A 156 -18.33 -16.79 -13.79
C ARG A 156 -18.52 -18.20 -13.26
#